data_AF-A0A120N4U8-F1
#
_entry.id   AF-A0A120N4U8-F1
#
_cell.length_a   1.000
_cell.length_b   1.000
_cell.length_c   1.000
_cell.angle_alpha   90.00
_cell.angle_beta   90.00
_cell.angle_gamma   90.00
#
_symmetry.space_group_name_H-M   'P 1'
#
loop_
_entity.id
_entity.type
_entity.pdbx_description
1 polymer ?
#
loop_
_entity_poly.entity_id
_entity_poly.type
_entity_poly.pdbx_seq_one_letter_code
_entity_poly.pdbx_strand_id
1 'polypeptide(L)' 'MGIDDLKKYADKAKDAVSDNRDKIEGAADSAIDKVAKGDKGEKAKGAVRSGLDKLTGE' A
#
# COMPACT_ATOMS: atom_id res chain seq x y z
N MET A 1 -1.77 -24.69 10.32
CA MET A 1 -0.93 -23.67 9.67
C MET A 1 0.27 -23.44 10.55
N GLY A 2 1.45 -23.80 10.05
CA GLY A 2 2.71 -23.52 10.75
C GLY A 2 3.16 -22.07 10.52
N ILE A 3 4.17 -21.64 11.26
CA ILE A 3 4.81 -20.33 11.07
C ILE A 3 5.37 -20.19 9.64
N ASP A 4 5.78 -21.30 9.01
CA ASP A 4 6.30 -21.32 7.64
C ASP A 4 5.23 -21.05 6.57
N ASP A 5 4.01 -21.55 6.76
CA ASP A 5 2.88 -21.20 5.88
C ASP A 5 2.59 -19.70 5.97
N LEU A 6 2.61 -19.15 7.19
CA LEU A 6 2.34 -17.74 7.43
C LEU A 6 3.36 -16.82 6.75
N LYS A 7 4.65 -17.18 6.82
CA LYS A 7 5.72 -16.48 6.10
C LYS A 7 5.49 -16.53 4.59
N LYS A 8 5.18 -17.70 4.03
CA LYS A 8 4.94 -17.86 2.59
C LYS A 8 3.73 -17.05 2.10
N TYR A 9 2.68 -16.94 2.91
CA TYR A 9 1.55 -16.06 2.59
C TYR A 9 1.93 -14.58 2.69
N ALA A 10 2.75 -14.19 3.66
CA ALA A 10 3.24 -12.83 3.78
C ALA A 10 4.12 -12.43 2.58
N ASP A 11 5.03 -13.29 2.13
CA ASP A 11 5.86 -13.04 0.94
C ASP A 11 5.00 -12.90 -0.31
N LYS A 12 4.05 -13.81 -0.54
CA LYS A 12 3.09 -13.68 -1.66
C LYS A 12 2.27 -12.40 -1.61
N ALA A 13 1.88 -11.96 -0.41
CA ALA A 13 1.15 -10.71 -0.23
C ALA A 13 2.03 -9.51 -0.56
N LYS A 14 3.31 -9.52 -0.16
CA LYS A 14 4.28 -8.48 -0.54
C LYS A 14 4.46 -8.42 -2.05
N ASP A 15 4.68 -9.55 -2.70
CA ASP A 15 4.84 -9.63 -4.15
C ASP A 15 3.60 -9.09 -4.86
N ALA A 16 2.40 -9.53 -4.46
CA ALA A 16 1.15 -9.07 -5.05
C ALA A 16 0.90 -7.56 -4.85
N VAL A 17 1.32 -7.01 -3.71
CA VAL A 17 1.23 -5.57 -3.43
C VAL A 17 2.26 -4.79 -4.24
N SER A 18 3.48 -5.30 -4.39
CA SER A 18 4.53 -4.67 -5.21
C SER A 18 4.13 -4.66 -6.68
N ASP A 19 3.66 -5.78 -7.23
CA ASP A 19 3.18 -5.91 -8.61
C ASP A 19 1.98 -5.01 -8.93
N ASN A 20 1.17 -4.67 -7.92
CA ASN A 20 -0.01 -3.82 -8.09
C ASN A 20 0.15 -2.45 -7.42
N ARG A 21 1.36 -2.07 -7.01
CA ARG A 21 1.62 -0.85 -6.24
C ARG A 21 1.04 0.37 -6.90
N ASP A 22 1.31 0.57 -8.19
CA ASP A 22 0.80 1.71 -8.96
C ASP A 22 -0.74 1.78 -8.98
N LYS A 23 -1.41 0.62 -9.07
CA LYS A 23 -2.87 0.56 -9.04
C LYS A 23 -3.42 0.87 -7.66
N ILE A 24 -2.77 0.37 -6.61
CA ILE A 24 -3.15 0.62 -5.23
C ILE A 24 -2.97 2.11 -4.91
N GLU A 25 -1.82 2.70 -5.29
CA GLU A 25 -1.57 4.14 -5.14
C GLU A 25 -2.60 4.96 -5.92
N GLY A 26 -2.86 4.65 -7.18
CA GLY A 26 -3.84 5.38 -7.99
C GLY A 26 -5.27 5.30 -7.44
N ALA A 27 -5.68 4.13 -6.94
CA ALA A 27 -7.00 3.94 -6.32
C ALA A 27 -7.08 4.66 -4.96
N ALA A 28 -6.03 4.59 -4.15
CA ALA A 28 -5.95 5.28 -2.87
C ALA A 28 -5.94 6.80 -3.04
N ASP A 29 -5.14 7.32 -3.97
CA ASP A 29 -5.11 8.74 -4.32
C ASP A 29 -6.48 9.24 -4.75
N SER A 30 -7.17 8.49 -5.62
CA SER A 30 -8.52 8.82 -6.08
C SER A 30 -9.56 8.78 -4.96
N ALA A 31 -9.44 7.84 -4.02
CA ALA A 31 -10.32 7.75 -2.85
C ALA A 31 -10.06 8.91 -1.88
N ILE A 32 -8.78 9.22 -1.64
CA ILE A 32 -8.34 10.34 -0.79
C ILE A 32 -8.84 11.66 -1.38
N ASP A 33 -8.67 11.91 -2.68
CA ASP A 33 -9.11 13.16 -3.30
C ASP A 33 -10.64 13.39 -3.22
N LYS A 34 -11.42 12.31 -3.06
CA LYS A 34 -12.88 12.40 -2.83
C LYS A 34 -13.23 12.80 -1.40
N VAL A 35 -12.42 12.46 -0.40
CA VAL A 35 -12.75 12.63 1.03
C VAL A 35 -11.91 13.71 1.72
N ALA A 36 -10.72 14.01 1.21
CA ALA A 36 -9.78 14.96 1.78
C ALA A 36 -9.05 15.72 0.66
N LYS A 37 -9.17 17.05 0.65
CA LYS A 37 -8.50 17.94 -0.32
C LYS A 37 -7.47 18.84 0.37
N GLY A 38 -6.52 19.35 -0.41
CA GLY A 38 -5.42 20.19 0.09
C GLY A 38 -4.42 19.39 0.95
N ASP A 39 -3.77 20.05 1.91
CA ASP A 39 -2.71 19.47 2.77
C ASP A 39 -3.06 18.12 3.41
N LYS A 40 -4.32 17.92 3.81
CA LYS A 40 -4.76 16.66 4.43
C LYS A 40 -4.78 15.50 3.43
N GLY A 41 -5.14 15.79 2.18
CA GLY A 41 -5.10 14.83 1.09
C GLY A 41 -3.65 14.43 0.79
N GLU A 42 -2.76 15.41 0.61
CA GLU A 42 -1.33 15.13 0.35
C GLU A 42 -0.67 14.32 1.48
N LYS A 43 -0.95 14.65 2.74
CA LYS A 43 -0.45 13.86 3.88
C LYS A 43 -0.94 12.41 3.86
N ALA A 44 -2.22 12.20 3.52
CA ALA A 44 -2.78 10.85 3.42
C ALA A 44 -2.14 10.07 2.27
N LYS A 45 -1.93 10.68 1.11
CA LYS A 45 -1.23 10.07 -0.03
C LYS A 45 0.20 9.69 0.34
N GLY A 46 0.93 10.60 1.01
CA GLY A 46 2.28 10.32 1.52
C GLY A 46 2.32 9.16 2.52
N ALA A 47 1.32 9.05 3.41
CA ALA A 47 1.22 7.93 4.34
C ALA A 47 0.95 6.59 3.64
N VAL A 48 0.12 6.58 2.59
CA VAL A 48 -0.12 5.39 1.77
C VAL A 48 1.15 4.95 1.05
N ARG A 49 1.87 5.88 0.39
CA ARG A 49 3.15 5.58 -0.26
C ARG A 49 4.17 5.00 0.72
N SER A 50 4.37 5.65 1.86
CA SER A 50 5.30 5.17 2.88
C SER A 50 4.89 3.82 3.49
N GLY A 51 3.58 3.55 3.59
CA GLY A 51 3.07 2.25 4.02
C GLY A 51 3.37 1.15 3.01
N LEU A 52 3.20 1.44 1.71
CA LEU A 52 3.52 0.53 0.62
C LEU A 52 5.02 0.26 0.55
N ASP A 53 5.88 1.29 0.62
CA ASP A 53 7.34 1.16 0.68
C ASP A 53 7.80 0.19 1.78
N LYS A 54 7.28 0.36 3.00
CA LYS A 54 7.59 -0.54 4.13
C LYS A 54 7.11 -1.98 3.90
N LEU A 55 6.00 -2.15 3.19
CA LEU A 55 5.44 -3.46 2.93
C LEU A 55 6.26 -4.18 1.84
N THR A 56 6.58 -3.49 0.75
CA THR A 56 7.32 -4.04 -0.40
C THR A 56 8.83 -4.08 -0.18
N GLY A 57 9.35 -3.29 0.75
CA GLY A 57 10.77 -3.17 1.03
C GLY A 57 11.51 -2.18 0.13
N GLU A 58 10.78 -1.24 -0.48
CA GLU A 58 11.31 -0.12 -1.27
C GLU A 58 11.69 1.10 -0.40
#